data_AF-A0A2H0SMH0-F1
#
_entry.id   AF-A0A2H0SMH0-F1
#
_cell.length_a   1.000
_cell.length_b   1.000
_cell.length_c   1.000
_cell.angle_alpha   90.00
_cell.angle_beta   90.00
_cell.angle_gamma   90.00
#
_symmetry.space_group_name_H-M   'P 1'
#
loop_
_entity.id
_entity.type
_entity.pdbx_description
1 polymer ?
#
loop_
_entity_poly.entity_id
_entity_poly.type
_entity_poly.pdbx_seq_one_letter_code
_entity_poly.pdbx_strand_id
1 'polypeptide(L)'
;MIQNYKSALMGASAVSDRELSDLGIFITAVTNSQTRLLSIPARSIDKYKALVRRKLDSGFWNEFVGPDQIYFIFKLTSGELKEFMYSKECQPEIARLCSQLNGDSLDKTSDILGYLAENQYYADVIDVYKAKN
;
A
#
# COMPACT_ATOMS: atom_id res chain seq x y z
N MET A 1 -7.20 -17.83 -12.03
CA MET A 1 -6.12 -17.47 -11.09
C MET A 1 -6.72 -16.65 -9.97
N ILE A 2 -6.44 -16.98 -8.71
CA ILE A 2 -6.84 -16.13 -7.58
C ILE A 2 -5.95 -14.88 -7.67
N GLN A 3 -6.54 -13.71 -7.91
CA GLN A 3 -5.79 -12.47 -7.87
C GLN A 3 -5.53 -12.10 -6.41
N ASN A 4 -4.26 -11.87 -6.08
CA ASN A 4 -3.85 -11.36 -4.77
C ASN A 4 -3.31 -9.94 -4.94
N TYR A 5 -3.51 -9.13 -3.90
CA TYR A 5 -2.84 -7.86 -3.72
C TYR A 5 -1.57 -8.07 -2.90
N LYS A 6 -0.60 -7.19 -3.10
CA LYS A 6 0.57 -7.04 -2.25
C LYS A 6 0.50 -5.73 -1.47
N SER A 7 1.02 -5.74 -0.26
CA SER A 7 1.08 -4.56 0.62
C SER A 7 2.26 -4.70 1.58
N ALA A 8 2.96 -3.60 1.84
CA ALA A 8 4.02 -3.47 2.82
C ALA A 8 3.43 -2.67 3.97
N LEU A 9 2.90 -3.38 4.96
CA LEU A 9 2.17 -2.79 6.08
C LEU A 9 3.17 -2.11 7.04
N MET A 10 3.38 -0.82 6.80
CA MET A 10 4.13 0.11 7.65
C MET A 10 3.18 0.92 8.52
N GLY A 11 3.66 1.40 9.67
CA GLY A 11 2.90 2.34 10.50
C GLY A 11 1.52 1.85 10.93
N ALA A 12 1.40 0.58 11.29
CA ALA A 12 0.13 -0.01 11.71
C ALA A 12 0.36 -0.86 12.97
N SER A 13 0.93 -0.23 13.99
CA SER A 13 1.31 -0.88 15.25
C SER A 13 0.11 -1.54 15.96
N ALA A 14 -1.09 -0.98 15.78
CA ALA A 14 -2.33 -1.50 16.34
C ALA A 14 -2.92 -2.72 15.58
N VAL A 15 -2.42 -3.06 14.39
CA VAL A 15 -2.87 -4.22 13.61
C VAL A 15 -2.11 -5.46 14.07
N SER A 16 -2.84 -6.42 14.65
CA SER A 16 -2.26 -7.70 15.07
C SER A 16 -2.17 -8.71 13.92
N ASP A 17 -1.24 -9.65 14.03
CA ASP A 17 -1.11 -10.75 13.05
C ASP A 17 -2.36 -11.65 13.03
N ARG A 18 -3.04 -11.78 14.18
CA ARG A 18 -4.31 -12.49 14.27
C ARG A 18 -5.38 -11.87 13.38
N GLU A 19 -5.54 -10.55 13.44
CA GLU A 19 -6.52 -9.84 12.59
C GLU A 19 -6.21 -10.01 11.09
N LEU A 20 -4.93 -10.08 10.71
CA LEU A 20 -4.55 -10.40 9.33
C LEU A 20 -4.93 -11.83 8.97
N SER A 21 -4.60 -12.79 9.83
CA SER A 21 -4.91 -14.21 9.61
C SER A 21 -6.41 -14.52 9.58
N ASP A 22 -7.22 -13.85 10.40
CA ASP A 22 -8.68 -13.98 10.42
C ASP A 22 -9.31 -13.49 9.10
N LEU A 23 -8.63 -12.60 8.38
CA LEU A 23 -8.98 -12.16 7.02
C LEU A 23 -8.40 -13.08 5.93
N GLY A 24 -7.65 -14.11 6.29
CA GLY A 24 -6.94 -14.98 5.34
C GLY A 24 -5.78 -14.30 4.62
N ILE A 25 -5.21 -13.24 5.22
CA ILE A 25 -4.04 -12.53 4.71
C ILE A 25 -2.79 -13.23 5.20
N PHE A 26 -1.84 -13.45 4.29
CA PHE A 26 -0.58 -14.12 4.60
C PHE A 26 0.54 -13.10 4.77
N ILE A 27 1.23 -13.13 5.91
CA ILE A 27 2.49 -12.41 6.10
C ILE A 27 3.58 -13.23 5.40
N THR A 28 4.06 -12.75 4.26
CA THR A 28 5.07 -13.45 3.47
C THR A 28 6.48 -13.23 4.01
N ALA A 29 6.72 -12.09 4.67
CA ALA A 29 7.97 -11.78 5.34
C ALA A 29 7.78 -10.61 6.33
N VAL A 30 8.72 -10.48 7.27
CA VAL A 30 8.87 -9.30 8.13
C VAL A 30 10.27 -8.76 7.93
N THR A 31 10.40 -7.47 7.61
CA THR A 31 11.70 -6.82 7.40
C THR A 31 12.37 -6.46 8.72
N ASN A 32 13.65 -6.08 8.68
CA ASN A 32 14.39 -5.59 9.85
C ASN A 32 13.74 -4.34 10.49
N SER A 33 12.98 -3.56 9.71
CA SER A 33 12.23 -2.39 10.18
C SER A 33 10.83 -2.73 10.73
N GLN A 34 10.55 -4.02 10.99
CA GLN A 34 9.24 -4.53 11.41
C GLN A 34 8.11 -4.30 10.39
N THR A 35 8.45 -4.02 9.13
CA THR A 35 7.46 -3.94 8.05
C THR A 35 7.00 -5.34 7.69
N ARG A 36 5.68 -5.56 7.69
CA ARG A 36 5.09 -6.85 7.28
C ARG A 36 4.75 -6.80 5.80
N LEU A 37 5.33 -7.70 5.02
CA LEU A 37 4.98 -7.89 3.61
C LEU A 37 3.81 -8.87 3.51
N LEU A 38 2.73 -8.47 2.85
CA LEU A 38 1.45 -9.16 2.90
C LEU A 38 0.99 -9.60 1.51
N SER A 39 0.54 -10.84 1.41
CA SER A 39 -0.28 -11.33 0.30
C SER A 39 -1.75 -11.38 0.72
N ILE A 40 -2.58 -10.59 0.05
CA ILE A 40 -3.97 -10.35 0.42
C ILE A 40 -4.88 -10.95 -0.67
N PRO A 41 -5.70 -11.95 -0.35
CA PRO A 41 -6.69 -12.46 -1.31
C PRO A 41 -7.64 -11.35 -1.77
N ALA A 42 -7.99 -11.29 -3.06
CA ALA A 42 -8.93 -10.29 -3.57
C ALA A 42 -10.25 -10.26 -2.78
N ARG A 43 -10.76 -11.41 -2.34
CA ARG A 43 -11.98 -11.50 -1.50
C ARG A 43 -11.88 -10.78 -0.15
N SER A 44 -10.67 -10.50 0.31
CA SER A 44 -10.38 -9.91 1.62
C SER A 44 -10.00 -8.43 1.53
N ILE A 45 -9.85 -7.88 0.31
CA ILE A 45 -9.28 -6.54 0.12
C ILE A 45 -10.09 -5.45 0.81
N ASP A 46 -11.42 -5.48 0.72
CA ASP A 46 -12.25 -4.43 1.32
C ASP A 46 -12.24 -4.48 2.85
N LYS A 47 -12.18 -5.69 3.41
CA LYS A 47 -12.03 -5.89 4.86
C LYS A 47 -10.67 -5.40 5.33
N TYR A 48 -9.62 -5.64 4.55
CA TYR A 48 -8.27 -5.17 4.85
C TYR A 48 -8.15 -3.64 4.75
N LYS A 49 -8.71 -3.00 3.70
CA LYS A 49 -8.81 -1.54 3.61
C LYS A 49 -9.50 -0.95 4.84
N ALA A 50 -10.61 -1.56 5.29
CA ALA A 50 -11.31 -1.12 6.50
C ALA A 50 -10.47 -1.27 7.77
N LEU A 51 -9.66 -2.32 7.87
CA LEU A 51 -8.73 -2.51 8.99
C LEU A 51 -7.66 -1.40 9.00
N VAL A 52 -7.05 -1.13 7.84
CA VAL A 52 -6.04 -0.08 7.68
C VAL A 52 -6.62 1.30 8.01
N ARG A 53 -7.80 1.68 7.49
CA ARG A 53 -8.44 2.96 7.84
C ARG A 53 -8.56 3.18 9.36
N ARG A 54 -8.90 2.14 10.10
CA ARG A 54 -9.09 2.23 11.56
C ARG A 54 -7.78 2.29 12.33
N LYS A 55 -6.73 1.64 11.83
CA LYS A 55 -5.54 1.29 12.62
C LYS A 55 -4.21 1.75 12.04
N LEU A 56 -4.22 2.45 10.92
CA LEU A 56 -3.04 3.15 10.41
C LEU A 56 -2.66 4.25 11.41
N ASP A 57 -1.38 4.33 11.73
CA ASP A 57 -0.79 5.34 12.60
C ASP A 57 -0.71 6.67 11.84
N SER A 58 -0.84 7.79 12.55
CA SER A 58 -0.74 9.12 11.92
C SER A 58 0.68 9.37 11.39
N GLY A 59 0.79 9.97 10.22
CA GLY A 59 2.07 10.20 9.53
C GLY A 59 2.52 9.04 8.64
N PHE A 60 1.67 8.04 8.42
CA PHE A 60 1.96 6.90 7.56
C PHE A 60 0.96 6.76 6.42
N TRP A 61 1.30 5.93 5.45
CA TRP A 61 0.39 5.45 4.42
C TRP A 61 0.52 3.93 4.28
N ASN A 62 -0.42 3.36 3.55
CA ASN A 62 -0.34 1.99 3.11
C ASN A 62 -0.93 1.86 1.71
N GLU A 63 -0.27 1.03 0.90
CA GLU A 63 -0.65 0.73 -0.46
C GLU A 63 -1.13 -0.72 -0.62
N PHE A 64 -1.98 -0.91 -1.62
CA PHE A 64 -2.56 -2.19 -1.99
C PHE A 64 -2.35 -2.37 -3.49
N VAL A 65 -1.30 -3.08 -3.86
CA VAL A 65 -0.86 -3.24 -5.24
C VAL A 65 -1.45 -4.52 -5.80
N GLY A 66 -2.42 -4.39 -6.71
CA GLY A 66 -3.04 -5.50 -7.42
C GLY A 66 -2.74 -5.44 -8.92
N PRO A 67 -2.97 -6.52 -9.66
CA PRO A 67 -2.69 -6.59 -11.10
C PRO A 67 -3.65 -5.73 -11.94
N ASP A 68 -4.82 -5.36 -11.40
CA ASP A 68 -5.84 -4.57 -12.11
C ASP A 68 -6.03 -3.17 -11.49
N GLN A 69 -5.71 -2.99 -10.20
CA GLN A 69 -5.89 -1.72 -9.50
C GLN A 69 -4.86 -1.56 -8.38
N ILE A 70 -4.43 -0.33 -8.17
CA ILE A 70 -3.59 0.07 -7.03
C ILE A 70 -4.39 1.06 -6.18
N TYR A 71 -4.36 0.86 -4.87
CA TYR A 71 -5.04 1.73 -3.91
C TYR A 71 -4.04 2.26 -2.89
N PHE A 72 -4.29 3.47 -2.40
CA PHE A 72 -3.51 4.10 -1.35
C PHE A 72 -4.43 4.62 -0.25
N ILE A 73 -4.02 4.43 1.01
CA ILE A 73 -4.62 5.07 2.18
C ILE A 73 -3.51 5.82 2.91
N PHE A 74 -3.65 7.13 2.98
CA PHE A 74 -2.77 8.04 3.70
C PHE A 74 -3.45 8.48 4.99
N LYS A 75 -2.72 8.49 6.10
CA LYS A 75 -3.14 9.16 7.33
C LYS A 75 -2.14 10.25 7.65
N LEU A 76 -2.54 11.49 7.49
CA LEU A 76 -1.68 12.64 7.75
C LEU A 76 -1.34 12.74 9.24
N THR A 77 -0.32 13.54 9.58
CA THR A 77 0.07 13.79 10.98
C THR A 77 -1.07 14.40 11.80
N SER A 78 -2.00 15.12 11.16
CA SER A 78 -3.24 15.63 11.75
C SER A 78 -4.27 14.54 12.10
N GLY A 79 -4.08 13.31 11.59
CA GLY A 79 -5.04 12.22 11.66
C GLY A 79 -6.05 12.18 10.52
N GLU A 80 -6.05 13.17 9.62
CA GLU A 80 -6.89 13.18 8.42
C GLU A 80 -6.55 11.98 7.51
N LEU A 81 -7.60 11.30 7.04
CA LEU A 81 -7.47 10.22 6.06
C LEU A 81 -7.69 10.74 4.64
N LYS A 82 -6.78 10.37 3.73
CA LYS A 82 -6.94 10.55 2.29
C LYS A 82 -6.78 9.22 1.58
N GLU A 83 -7.66 8.91 0.65
CA GLU A 83 -7.66 7.63 -0.05
C GLU A 83 -7.77 7.84 -1.56
N PHE A 84 -7.02 7.04 -2.32
CA PHE A 84 -6.97 7.15 -3.76
C PHE A 84 -6.94 5.77 -4.40
N MET A 85 -7.79 5.56 -5.40
CA MET A 85 -7.52 4.57 -6.43
C MET A 85 -6.58 5.22 -7.44
N TYR A 86 -5.43 4.59 -7.68
CA TYR A 86 -4.40 5.16 -8.55
C TYR A 86 -4.92 5.32 -9.97
N SER A 87 -4.71 6.51 -10.51
CA SER A 87 -4.97 6.89 -11.89
C SER A 87 -4.04 8.04 -12.27
N LYS A 88 -3.95 8.37 -13.57
CA LYS A 88 -3.11 9.49 -14.03
C LYS A 88 -3.57 10.83 -13.47
N GLU A 89 -4.88 10.98 -13.21
CA GLU A 89 -5.46 12.21 -12.67
C GLU A 89 -5.06 12.47 -11.22
N CYS A 90 -5.01 11.42 -10.38
CA CYS A 90 -4.67 11.56 -8.96
C CYS A 90 -3.17 11.37 -8.66
N GLN A 91 -2.39 10.90 -9.64
CA GLN A 91 -0.95 10.67 -9.50
C GLN A 91 -0.17 11.85 -8.91
N PRO A 92 -0.37 13.13 -9.31
CA PRO A 92 0.37 14.24 -8.72
C PRO A 92 0.13 14.41 -7.21
N GLU A 93 -1.09 14.18 -6.73
CA GLU A 93 -1.42 14.26 -5.30
C GLU A 93 -0.84 13.07 -4.53
N ILE A 94 -0.90 11.86 -5.10
CA ILE A 94 -0.26 10.67 -4.51
C ILE A 94 1.26 10.91 -4.38
N ALA A 95 1.92 11.38 -5.42
CA ALA A 95 3.35 11.70 -5.41
C ALA A 95 3.70 12.71 -4.31
N ARG A 96 2.92 13.78 -4.21
CA ARG A 96 3.08 14.80 -3.17
C ARG A 96 2.96 14.21 -1.77
N LEU A 97 1.98 13.33 -1.54
CA LEU A 97 1.77 12.69 -0.23
C LEU A 97 2.90 11.69 0.11
N CYS A 98 3.35 10.88 -0.86
CA CYS A 98 4.50 10.00 -0.68
C CYS A 98 5.77 10.79 -0.33
N SER A 99 6.07 11.85 -1.08
CA SER A 99 7.22 12.73 -0.81
C SER A 99 7.12 13.36 0.58
N GLN A 100 5.95 13.90 0.93
CA GLN A 100 5.72 14.54 2.22
C GLN A 100 5.92 13.58 3.41
N LEU A 101 5.39 12.35 3.32
CA LEU A 101 5.42 11.40 4.43
C LEU A 101 6.75 10.63 4.52
N ASN A 102 7.43 10.38 3.41
CA ASN A 102 8.71 9.66 3.40
C ASN A 102 9.94 10.57 3.49
N GLY A 103 9.76 11.89 3.31
CA GLY A 103 10.87 12.84 3.23
C GLY A 103 11.69 12.74 1.93
N ASP A 104 11.15 12.06 0.92
CA ASP A 104 11.75 11.94 -0.41
C ASP A 104 11.49 13.21 -1.24
N SER A 105 12.32 13.47 -2.26
CA SER A 105 12.05 14.56 -3.21
C SER A 105 10.84 14.25 -4.10
N LEU A 106 10.15 15.30 -4.57
CA LEU A 106 9.04 15.13 -5.51
C LEU A 106 9.48 14.42 -6.79
N ASP A 107 10.67 14.72 -7.30
CA ASP A 107 11.24 14.07 -8.49
C ASP A 107 11.27 12.55 -8.33
N LYS A 108 11.69 12.05 -7.16
CA LYS A 108 11.74 10.61 -6.87
C LYS A 108 10.35 9.98 -6.84
N THR A 109 9.35 10.69 -6.31
CA THR A 109 7.98 10.17 -6.17
C THR A 109 7.08 10.44 -7.38
N SER A 110 7.55 11.22 -8.37
CA SER A 110 6.74 11.68 -9.50
C SER A 110 6.27 10.53 -10.39
N ASP A 111 7.11 9.51 -10.58
CA ASP A 111 6.73 8.21 -11.16
C ASP A 111 6.34 7.23 -10.04
N ILE A 112 5.06 7.21 -9.69
CA ILE A 112 4.54 6.34 -8.64
C ILE A 112 4.76 4.85 -8.94
N LEU A 113 4.65 4.44 -10.20
CA LEU A 113 4.82 3.02 -10.55
C LEU A 113 6.30 2.61 -10.49
N GLY A 114 7.21 3.49 -10.93
CA GLY A 114 8.65 3.32 -10.74
C GLY A 114 9.03 3.30 -9.26
N TYR A 115 8.51 4.25 -8.48
CA TYR A 115 8.73 4.35 -7.04
C TYR A 115 8.29 3.08 -6.29
N LEU A 116 7.10 2.54 -6.59
CA LEU A 116 6.67 1.26 -6.04
C LEU A 116 7.57 0.10 -6.49
N ALA A 117 8.03 0.09 -7.73
CA ALA A 117 8.88 -0.98 -8.26
C ALA A 117 10.30 -1.02 -7.64
N GLU A 118 10.77 0.07 -7.02
CA GLU A 118 12.01 0.06 -6.23
C GLU A 118 11.92 -0.94 -5.06
N ASN A 119 10.72 -1.16 -4.52
CA ASN A 119 10.46 -2.27 -3.61
C ASN A 119 10.28 -3.56 -4.41
N GLN A 120 11.32 -4.41 -4.41
CA GLN A 120 11.33 -5.70 -5.12
C GLN A 120 10.14 -6.61 -4.79
N TYR A 121 9.49 -6.42 -3.64
CA TYR A 121 8.28 -7.16 -3.31
C TYR A 121 7.14 -6.94 -4.32
N TYR A 122 7.09 -5.77 -4.97
CA TYR A 122 6.02 -5.39 -5.89
C TYR A 122 6.34 -5.59 -7.37
N ALA A 123 7.61 -5.84 -7.73
CA ALA A 123 8.09 -5.76 -9.11
C ALA A 123 7.21 -6.57 -10.09
N ASP A 124 6.93 -7.83 -9.77
CA ASP A 124 6.07 -8.74 -10.55
C ASP A 124 4.64 -8.21 -10.74
N VAL A 125 4.01 -7.68 -9.69
CA VAL A 125 2.62 -7.19 -9.76
C VAL A 125 2.55 -5.86 -10.52
N ILE A 126 3.55 -4.99 -10.37
CA ILE A 126 3.65 -3.74 -11.11
C ILE A 126 3.83 -3.99 -12.61
N ASP A 127 4.67 -4.96 -12.99
CA ASP A 127 4.85 -5.34 -14.40
C ASP A 127 3.53 -5.83 -15.01
N VAL A 128 2.78 -6.67 -14.29
CA VAL A 128 1.45 -7.12 -14.72
C VAL A 128 0.46 -5.95 -14.82
N TYR A 129 0.49 -5.02 -13.87
CA TYR A 129 -0.38 -3.84 -13.89
C TYR A 129 -0.11 -2.95 -15.11
N LYS A 130 1.17 -2.66 -15.39
CA LYS A 130 1.61 -1.87 -16.56
C LYS A 130 1.29 -2.54 -17.89
N ALA A 131 1.31 -3.87 -17.96
CA ALA A 131 0.95 -4.59 -19.18
C ALA A 131 -0.55 -4.48 -19.53
N LYS A 132 -1.40 -4.06 -18.58
CA LYS A 132 -2.86 -4.00 -18.73
C LYS A 132 -3.43 -2.58 -18.86
N ASN A 133 -2.68 -1.54 -18.46
CA ASN A 133 -3.15 -0.15 -18.34
C ASN A 133 -2.17 0.82 -18.98
#